data_AF-A0AAJ2FX82-F1
#
_entry.id   AF-A0AAJ2FX82-F1
#
_cell.length_a   1.000
_cell.length_b   1.000
_cell.length_c   1.000
_cell.angle_alpha   90.00
_cell.angle_beta   90.00
_cell.angle_gamma   90.00
#
_symmetry.space_group_name_H-M   'P 1'
#
loop_
_entity.id
_entity.type
_entity.pdbx_description
1 polymer ?
#
loop_
_entity_poly.entity_id
_entity_poly.type
_entity_poly.pdbx_seq_one_letter_code
_entity_poly.pdbx_strand_id
1 'polypeptide(L)'
;MPANHFGGKGRRAARHPKNAAVRIANQSHFPVANRSHYPYITLVEKDSHMVVCVCNAIRESQLRDVARDGQLRCAKAAYAQLGRKPKCGQCLPFARNIISDVVATA
;
A
#
# COMPACT_ATOMS: atom_id res chain seq x y z
N MET A 1 62.86 5.00 -17.54
CA MET A 1 62.48 4.55 -18.90
C MET A 1 60.95 4.38 -18.92
N PRO A 2 60.27 4.79 -20.01
CA PRO A 2 59.21 5.80 -19.92
C PRO A 2 57.82 5.35 -20.43
N ALA A 3 56.90 6.32 -20.43
CA ALA A 3 55.72 6.49 -21.30
C ALA A 3 54.46 5.69 -20.92
N ASN A 4 53.46 6.36 -20.34
CA ASN A 4 52.34 7.01 -21.04
C ASN A 4 51.33 6.00 -21.59
N HIS A 5 50.08 6.07 -21.12
CA HIS A 5 48.99 6.52 -21.98
C HIS A 5 47.75 6.93 -21.17
N PHE A 6 47.47 8.23 -21.24
CA PHE A 6 46.16 8.83 -21.00
C PHE A 6 45.16 8.27 -22.03
N GLY A 7 44.08 7.65 -21.57
CA GLY A 7 42.97 7.18 -22.41
C GLY A 7 41.66 7.87 -22.03
N GLY A 8 41.22 8.79 -22.88
CA GLY A 8 40.16 9.76 -22.65
C GLY A 8 38.74 9.22 -22.44
N LYS A 9 37.95 10.04 -21.74
CA LYS A 9 36.52 9.90 -21.49
C LYS A 9 35.71 9.91 -22.80
N GLY A 10 35.10 8.78 -23.15
CA GLY A 10 34.09 8.70 -24.21
C GLY A 10 32.67 8.65 -23.64
N ARG A 11 32.05 9.83 -23.43
CA ARG A 11 30.61 9.93 -23.13
C ARG A 11 29.82 9.47 -24.36
N ARG A 12 29.26 8.26 -24.35
CA ARG A 12 28.32 7.84 -25.41
C ARG A 12 26.99 8.56 -25.19
N ALA A 13 26.74 9.55 -26.03
CA ALA A 13 25.49 10.28 -26.11
C ALA A 13 24.32 9.31 -26.38
N ALA A 14 23.32 9.34 -25.50
CA ALA A 14 22.05 8.68 -25.70
C ALA A 14 21.38 9.22 -26.96
N ARG A 15 21.24 8.39 -28.00
CA ARG A 15 20.37 8.69 -29.14
C ARG A 15 18.94 8.42 -28.71
N HIS A 16 18.22 9.49 -28.38
CA HIS A 16 16.78 9.50 -28.18
C HIS A 16 16.10 9.22 -29.54
N PRO A 17 15.36 8.11 -29.72
CA PRO A 17 14.54 7.94 -30.91
C PRO A 17 13.36 8.91 -30.84
N LYS A 18 13.29 9.75 -31.87
CA LYS A 18 12.30 10.81 -32.02
C LYS A 18 11.04 10.19 -32.60
N ASN A 19 9.92 10.35 -31.90
CA ASN A 19 8.55 10.26 -32.39
C ASN A 19 8.18 9.02 -33.21
N ALA A 20 7.95 7.90 -32.54
CA ALA A 20 7.03 6.89 -33.06
C ALA A 20 5.61 7.27 -32.62
N ALA A 21 4.83 7.84 -33.53
CA ALA A 21 3.41 8.08 -33.32
C ALA A 21 2.70 6.73 -33.13
N VAL A 22 2.37 6.38 -31.88
CA VAL A 22 1.55 5.22 -31.57
C VAL A 22 0.15 5.52 -32.09
N ARG A 23 -0.24 4.87 -33.18
CA ARG A 23 -1.63 4.88 -33.67
C ARG A 23 -2.47 4.10 -32.67
N ILE A 24 -3.12 4.80 -31.74
CA ILE A 24 -4.10 4.20 -30.85
C ILE A 24 -5.36 3.97 -31.69
N ALA A 25 -5.60 2.72 -32.07
CA ALA A 25 -6.86 2.33 -32.70
C ALA A 25 -7.99 2.57 -31.70
N ASN A 26 -8.90 3.48 -32.05
CA ASN A 26 -10.14 3.72 -31.32
C ASN A 26 -11.04 2.49 -31.49
N GLN A 27 -10.94 1.52 -30.57
CA GLN A 27 -11.91 0.45 -30.45
C GLN A 27 -12.70 0.69 -29.17
N SER A 28 -13.86 1.31 -29.37
CA SER A 28 -14.96 1.41 -28.42
C SER A 28 -15.46 0.01 -28.06
N HIS A 29 -14.75 -0.65 -27.14
CA HIS A 29 -15.19 -1.87 -26.49
C HIS A 29 -14.75 -1.74 -25.03
N PHE A 30 -15.67 -1.37 -24.14
CA PHE A 30 -15.45 -1.46 -22.69
C PHE A 30 -15.59 -2.94 -22.31
N PRO A 31 -14.49 -3.70 -22.11
CA PRO A 31 -14.61 -5.09 -21.71
C PRO A 31 -14.80 -5.09 -20.20
N VAL A 32 -15.95 -5.57 -19.76
CA VAL A 32 -16.20 -5.92 -18.35
C VAL A 32 -14.99 -6.70 -17.83
N ALA A 33 -14.43 -6.24 -16.72
CA ALA A 33 -13.15 -6.67 -16.15
C ALA A 33 -12.95 -8.19 -16.19
N ASN A 34 -12.05 -8.67 -17.06
CA ASN A 34 -11.61 -10.06 -17.03
C ASN A 34 -10.48 -10.25 -16.00
N ARG A 35 -10.26 -11.50 -15.58
CA ARG A 35 -9.31 -11.92 -14.54
C ARG A 35 -7.85 -11.52 -14.84
N SER A 36 -7.53 -11.24 -16.11
CA SER A 36 -6.20 -10.80 -16.56
C SER A 36 -5.98 -9.29 -16.37
N HIS A 37 -7.04 -8.51 -16.17
CA HIS A 37 -6.98 -7.04 -16.08
C HIS A 37 -6.86 -6.51 -14.65
N TYR A 38 -6.92 -7.38 -13.64
CA TYR A 38 -6.70 -7.00 -12.24
C TYR A 38 -5.39 -7.60 -11.69
N PRO A 39 -4.22 -7.10 -12.10
CA PRO A 39 -2.98 -7.34 -11.36
C PRO A 39 -3.03 -6.70 -9.95
N TYR A 40 -4.07 -5.92 -9.66
CA TYR A 40 -4.32 -5.32 -8.35
C TYR A 40 -4.78 -6.35 -7.31
N ILE A 41 -5.46 -7.45 -7.68
CA ILE A 41 -6.01 -8.42 -6.69
C ILE A 41 -4.88 -9.11 -5.89
N THR A 42 -3.77 -9.45 -6.54
CA THR A 42 -2.64 -10.13 -5.87
C THR A 42 -1.74 -9.18 -5.07
N LEU A 43 -1.80 -7.87 -5.33
CA LEU A 43 -1.16 -6.85 -4.46
C LEU A 43 -2.08 -6.44 -3.29
N VAL A 44 -3.39 -6.64 -3.45
CA VAL A 44 -4.46 -6.34 -2.48
C VAL A 44 -4.50 -7.35 -1.33
N GLU A 45 -4.03 -8.58 -1.51
CA GLU A 45 -4.16 -9.63 -0.47
C GLU A 45 -3.36 -9.37 0.80
N LYS A 46 -2.33 -8.51 0.76
CA LYS A 46 -1.47 -8.23 1.91
C LYS A 46 -1.92 -7.04 2.77
N ASP A 47 -2.79 -6.20 2.23
CA ASP A 47 -3.42 -5.12 2.95
C ASP A 47 -4.87 -5.54 3.23
N SER A 48 -5.25 -5.75 4.48
CA SER A 48 -6.68 -5.74 4.83
C SER A 48 -7.23 -4.34 4.50
N HIS A 49 -7.75 -4.17 3.29
CA HIS A 49 -8.19 -2.88 2.74
C HIS A 49 -9.37 -2.26 3.48
N MET A 50 -9.99 -3.01 4.39
CA MET A 50 -11.10 -2.53 5.19
C MET A 50 -10.67 -1.35 6.07
N VAL A 51 -11.25 -0.19 5.81
CA VAL A 51 -11.12 0.98 6.66
C VAL A 51 -12.09 0.82 7.83
N VAL A 52 -11.55 0.73 9.04
CA VAL A 52 -12.32 0.63 10.29
C VAL A 52 -12.71 2.01 10.80
N CYS A 53 -11.84 3.01 10.62
CA CYS A 53 -12.09 4.38 11.06
C CYS A 53 -11.86 5.37 9.92
N VAL A 54 -12.94 5.87 9.33
CA VAL A 54 -12.87 6.93 8.30
C VAL A 54 -12.31 8.23 8.88
N CYS A 55 -12.69 8.60 10.10
CA CYS A 55 -12.25 9.83 10.75
C CYS A 55 -10.73 9.96 10.90
N ASN A 56 -10.05 8.83 11.12
CA ASN A 56 -8.61 8.76 11.40
C ASN A 56 -7.83 7.98 10.35
N ALA A 57 -8.50 7.53 9.26
CA ALA A 57 -7.95 6.68 8.22
C ALA A 57 -7.23 5.43 8.78
N ILE A 58 -7.87 4.74 9.73
CA ILE A 58 -7.33 3.51 10.34
C ILE A 58 -7.91 2.29 9.63
N ARG A 59 -7.03 1.38 9.20
CA ARG A 59 -7.36 0.09 8.58
C ARG A 59 -7.43 -1.02 9.61
N GLU A 60 -8.11 -2.11 9.24
CA GLU A 60 -8.16 -3.32 10.04
C GLU A 60 -6.77 -3.89 10.32
N SER A 61 -5.89 -3.95 9.30
CA SER A 61 -4.53 -4.47 9.44
C SER A 61 -3.76 -3.78 10.55
N GLN A 62 -3.83 -2.45 10.62
CA GLN A 62 -3.19 -1.64 11.66
C GLN A 62 -3.70 -1.98 13.07
N LEU A 63 -5.00 -2.23 13.22
CA LEU A 63 -5.55 -2.66 14.51
C LEU A 63 -5.11 -4.07 14.88
N ARG A 64 -5.03 -4.97 13.90
CA ARG A 64 -4.54 -6.35 14.12
C ARG A 64 -3.07 -6.36 14.50
N ASP A 65 -2.25 -5.54 13.87
CA ASP A 65 -0.82 -5.41 14.18
C ASP A 65 -0.63 -4.95 15.63
N VAL A 66 -1.32 -3.86 16.01
CA VAL A 66 -1.31 -3.35 17.39
C VAL A 66 -1.82 -4.38 18.40
N ALA A 67 -2.83 -5.18 18.04
CA ALA A 67 -3.35 -6.22 18.92
C ALA A 67 -2.36 -7.39 19.10
N ARG A 68 -1.59 -7.74 18.08
CA ARG A 68 -0.54 -8.79 18.15
C ARG A 68 0.63 -8.39 19.03
N ASP A 69 0.95 -7.10 19.14
CA ASP A 69 1.99 -6.61 20.04
C ASP A 69 1.62 -6.82 21.53
N GLY A 70 0.41 -7.29 21.83
CA GLY A 70 0.03 -7.91 23.11
C GLY A 70 -0.21 -6.94 24.27
N GLN A 71 0.09 -5.66 24.10
CA GLN A 71 0.02 -4.69 25.19
C GLN A 71 -1.39 -4.13 25.45
N LEU A 72 -2.36 -4.35 24.55
CA LEU A 72 -3.62 -3.61 24.60
C LEU A 72 -4.88 -4.48 24.44
N ARG A 73 -5.84 -4.27 25.35
CA ARG A 73 -7.19 -4.89 25.30
C ARG A 73 -8.31 -3.90 25.00
N CYS A 74 -8.01 -2.60 24.86
CA CYS A 74 -9.03 -1.58 24.66
C CYS A 74 -8.79 -0.78 23.37
N ALA A 75 -9.88 -0.54 22.63
CA ALA A 75 -9.82 0.18 21.35
C ALA A 75 -9.24 1.59 21.50
N LYS A 76 -9.52 2.28 22.61
CA LYS A 76 -9.02 3.66 22.83
C LYS A 76 -7.50 3.69 23.02
N ALA A 77 -6.93 2.70 23.70
CA ALA A 77 -5.48 2.60 23.81
C ALA A 77 -4.83 2.18 22.48
N ALA A 78 -5.50 1.35 21.67
CA ALA A 78 -5.00 0.99 20.34
C ALA A 78 -4.90 2.24 19.45
N TYR A 79 -5.89 3.12 19.52
CA TYR A 79 -5.85 4.41 18.82
C TYR A 79 -4.72 5.30 19.35
N ALA A 80 -4.49 5.31 20.66
CA ALA A 80 -3.42 6.09 21.28
C ALA A 80 -2.03 5.59 20.84
N GLN A 81 -1.81 4.27 20.75
CA GLN A 81 -0.57 3.70 20.21
C GLN A 81 -0.35 4.07 18.74
N LEU A 82 -1.43 4.15 17.94
CA LEU A 82 -1.38 4.67 16.57
C LEU A 82 -1.21 6.20 16.51
N GLY A 83 -1.05 6.89 17.65
CA GLY A 83 -0.88 8.35 17.74
C GLY A 83 -2.17 9.13 17.43
N ARG A 84 -3.34 8.51 17.56
CA ARG A 84 -4.65 9.09 17.22
C ARG A 84 -5.59 9.12 18.42
N LYS A 85 -6.56 10.04 18.38
CA LYS A 85 -7.72 10.06 19.30
C LYS A 85 -9.00 9.75 18.51
N PRO A 86 -9.96 8.98 19.04
CA PRO A 86 -11.25 8.79 18.38
C PRO A 86 -11.98 10.13 18.18
N LYS A 87 -12.56 10.36 16.99
CA LYS A 87 -13.35 11.58 16.70
C LYS A 87 -14.84 11.37 16.97
N CYS A 88 -15.54 10.63 16.09
CA CYS A 88 -16.97 10.33 16.26
C CYS A 88 -17.25 9.11 17.17
N GLY A 89 -16.25 8.25 17.38
CA GLY A 89 -16.37 7.05 18.21
C GLY A 89 -17.18 5.89 17.62
N GLN A 90 -17.85 6.06 16.48
CA GLN A 90 -18.73 5.05 15.87
C GLN A 90 -18.02 3.73 15.55
N CYS A 91 -16.74 3.81 15.20
CA CYS A 91 -15.90 2.64 14.91
C CYS A 91 -15.44 1.87 16.15
N LEU A 92 -15.58 2.42 17.36
CA LEU A 92 -14.98 1.84 18.58
C LEU A 92 -15.52 0.45 18.95
N PRO A 93 -16.84 0.16 18.86
CA PRO A 93 -17.34 -1.19 19.14
C PRO A 93 -16.73 -2.22 18.18
N PHE A 94 -16.63 -1.88 16.90
CA PHE A 94 -16.07 -2.76 15.88
C PHE A 94 -14.55 -2.95 16.05
N ALA A 95 -13.82 -1.87 16.30
CA ALA A 95 -12.38 -1.92 16.59
C ALA A 95 -12.08 -2.80 17.81
N ARG A 96 -12.94 -2.76 18.85
CA ARG A 96 -12.81 -3.64 20.02
C ARG A 96 -13.00 -5.11 19.67
N ASN A 97 -13.95 -5.43 18.79
CA ASN A 97 -14.18 -6.81 18.36
C ASN A 97 -12.94 -7.34 17.62
N ILE A 98 -12.40 -6.57 16.65
CA ILE A 98 -11.17 -6.96 15.93
C ILE A 98 -10.02 -7.25 16.90
N ILE A 99 -9.78 -6.37 17.88
CA ILE A 99 -8.73 -6.57 18.88
C ILE A 99 -9.02 -7.83 19.70
N SER A 100 -10.26 -8.04 20.13
CA SER A 100 -10.64 -9.22 20.92
C SER A 100 -10.45 -10.51 20.14
N ASP A 101 -10.81 -10.54 18.86
CA ASP A 101 -10.65 -11.69 17.97
C ASP A 101 -9.17 -12.04 17.79
N VAL A 102 -8.30 -11.04 17.61
CA VAL A 102 -6.85 -11.27 17.50
C VAL A 102 -6.32 -11.89 18.78
N VAL A 103 -6.72 -11.41 19.95
CA VAL A 103 -6.18 -11.98 21.19
C VAL A 103 -6.84 -13.28 21.63
N ALA A 104 -8.02 -13.61 21.12
CA ALA A 104 -8.59 -14.95 21.28
C ALA A 104 -7.85 -16.01 20.44
N THR A 105 -7.14 -15.58 19.39
CA THR A 105 -6.45 -16.44 18.42
C THR A 105 -4.92 -16.42 18.56
N ALA A 106 -4.37 -15.62 19.48
CA ALA A 106 -2.95 -15.50 19.79
C ALA A 106 -2.59 -16.30 21.05
#